data_AF-A0A962QEW4-F1
#
_entry.id   AF-A0A962QEW4-F1
#
_cell.length_a   1.000
_cell.length_b   1.000
_cell.length_c   1.000
_cell.angle_alpha   90.00
_cell.angle_beta   90.00
_cell.angle_gamma   90.00
#
_symmetry.space_group_name_H-M   'P 1'
#
loop_
_entity.id
_entity.type
_entity.pdbx_description
1 polymer ?
#
loop_
_entity_poly.entity_id
_entity_poly.type
_entity_poly.pdbx_seq_one_letter_code
_entity_poly.pdbx_strand_id
1 'polypeptide(L)' 'MAASLALLTHTPGAPFAWAGQHIITREQFLEAVLHLSKNLPDKRFAVNLCNDRYWFTVAFAAALV' A
#
# COMPACT_ATOMS: atom_id res chain seq x y z
N MET A 1 12.15 10.76 11.86
CA MET A 1 12.64 10.64 10.47
C MET A 1 11.64 9.80 9.72
N ALA A 2 10.88 10.37 8.78
CA ALA A 2 10.02 9.57 7.92
C ALA A 2 10.94 8.75 7.00
N ALA A 3 10.94 7.43 7.16
CA ALA A 3 11.63 6.55 6.22
C ALA A 3 11.13 6.88 4.82
N SER A 4 12.04 7.22 3.91
CA SER A 4 11.68 7.35 2.50
C SER A 4 11.22 5.97 2.04
N LEU A 5 9.91 5.78 1.97
CA LEU A 5 9.31 4.57 1.39
C LEU A 5 9.75 4.54 -0.07
N ALA A 6 10.81 3.77 -0.35
CA ALA A 6 11.49 3.69 -1.65
C ALA A 6 10.59 3.20 -2.80
N LEU A 7 9.34 2.84 -2.48
CA LEU A 7 8.32 2.34 -3.41
C LEU A 7 7.49 3.46 -4.06
N LEU A 8 7.66 4.73 -3.69
CA LEU A 8 6.85 5.83 -4.25
C LEU A 8 7.70 6.89 -4.94
N THR A 9 7.66 6.91 -6.27
CA THR A 9 8.19 7.99 -7.12
C THR A 9 7.15 9.08 -7.41
N HIS A 10 5.88 8.85 -7.06
CA HIS A 10 4.79 9.78 -7.26
C HIS A 10 4.91 11.02 -6.36
N THR A 11 4.56 12.19 -6.89
CA THR A 11 4.43 13.42 -6.10
C THR A 11 3.21 13.35 -5.18
N PRO A 12 3.18 14.11 -4.08
CA PRO A 12 1.98 14.21 -3.26
C PRO A 12 0.74 14.62 -4.07
N GLY A 13 -0.40 14.00 -3.79
CA GLY A 13 -1.66 14.21 -4.51
C GLY A 13 -1.73 13.57 -5.91
N ALA A 14 -0.64 12.99 -6.41
CA ALA A 14 -0.67 12.33 -7.71
C ALA A 14 -1.51 11.04 -7.66
N PRO A 15 -2.19 10.69 -8.76
CA PRO A 15 -2.80 9.38 -8.94
C PRO A 15 -1.76 8.28 -8.75
N PHE A 16 -2.08 7.31 -7.89
CA PHE A 16 -1.30 6.09 -7.68
C PHE A 16 -1.95 4.90 -8.38
N ALA A 17 -3.26 4.71 -8.22
CA ALA A 17 -3.99 3.60 -8.81
C ALA A 17 -5.43 3.98 -9.19
N TRP A 18 -6.08 3.09 -9.93
CA TRP A 18 -7.51 3.17 -10.24
C TRP A 18 -8.23 1.98 -9.60
N ALA A 19 -9.29 2.26 -8.83
CA ALA A 19 -10.19 1.26 -8.27
C ALA A 19 -11.58 1.44 -8.89
N GLY A 20 -11.84 0.73 -10.00
CA GLY A 20 -13.00 0.99 -10.84
C GLY A 20 -12.94 2.41 -11.44
N GLN A 21 -13.92 3.26 -11.10
CA GLN A 21 -13.97 4.66 -11.55
C GLN A 21 -13.31 5.65 -10.57
N HIS A 22 -12.77 5.17 -9.44
CA HIS A 22 -12.16 6.03 -8.44
C HIS A 22 -10.64 6.09 -8.61
N ILE A 23 -10.09 7.29 -8.57
CA ILE A 23 -8.64 7.50 -8.48
C ILE A 23 -8.24 7.33 -7.02
N ILE A 24 -7.24 6.48 -6.78
CA ILE A 24 -6.56 6.41 -5.50
C ILE A 24 -5.32 7.28 -5.58
N THR A 25 -5.19 8.26 -4.69
CA THR A 25 -4.00 9.10 -4.60
C THR A 25 -2.87 8.39 -3.87
N ARG A 26 -1.66 8.93 -4.01
CA ARG A 26 -0.49 8.51 -3.24
C ARG A 26 -0.75 8.47 -1.73
N GLU A 27 -1.43 9.47 -1.19
CA GLU A 27 -1.70 9.59 0.24
C GLU A 27 -2.68 8.52 0.71
N GLN A 28 -3.75 8.28 -0.06
CA GLN A 28 -4.72 7.23 0.24
C GLN A 28 -4.08 5.84 0.20
N PHE A 29 -3.20 5.59 -0.77
CA PHE A 29 -2.42 4.36 -0.82
C PHE A 29 -1.52 4.20 0.42
N LEU A 30 -0.78 5.25 0.79
CA LEU A 30 0.09 5.24 1.97
C LEU A 30 -0.68 5.02 3.28
N GLU A 31 -1.83 5.67 3.41
CA GLU A 31 -2.71 5.50 4.56
C GLU A 31 -3.19 4.05 4.67
N ALA A 32 -3.65 3.45 3.56
CA ALA A 32 -4.07 2.05 3.54
C ALA A 32 -2.93 1.08 3.89
N VAL A 33 -1.72 1.33 3.37
CA VAL A 33 -0.51 0.54 3.67
C VAL A 33 -0.17 0.59 5.16
N LEU A 34 -0.09 1.80 5.74
CA LEU A 34 0.24 1.99 7.14
C LEU A 34 -0.85 1.46 8.08
N HIS A 35 -2.11 1.53 7.67
CA HIS A 35 -3.21 0.95 8.41
C HIS A 35 -3.10 -0.58 8.43
N LEU A 36 -2.85 -1.21 7.28
CA LEU A 36 -2.74 -2.66 7.19
C LEU A 36 -1.49 -3.19 7.91
N SER A 37 -0.33 -2.53 7.77
CA SER A 37 0.92 -3.02 8.41
C SER A 37 0.79 -3.14 9.93
N LYS A 38 0.09 -2.18 10.57
CA LYS A 38 -0.19 -2.22 12.02
C LYS A 38 -1.09 -3.38 12.45
N ASN A 39 -1.86 -3.95 11.53
CA ASN A 39 -2.81 -5.03 11.78
C ASN A 39 -2.30 -6.39 11.29
N LEU A 40 -1.12 -6.46 10.67
CA LEU A 40 -0.54 -7.73 10.27
C LEU A 40 -0.10 -8.54 11.50
N PRO A 41 -0.31 -9.87 11.51
CA PRO A 41 0.25 -10.72 12.55
C PRO A 41 1.77 -10.63 12.57
N ASP A 42 2.38 -10.70 13.75
CA ASP A 42 3.84 -10.77 13.90
C ASP A 42 4.36 -12.14 13.44
N LYS A 43 4.53 -12.27 12.12
CA LYS A 43 4.95 -13.47 11.42
C LYS A 43 5.95 -13.10 10.33
N ARG A 44 6.99 -13.92 10.18
CA ARG A 44 8.07 -13.70 9.21
C ARG A 44 7.61 -13.78 7.75
N PHE A 45 6.58 -14.55 7.45
CA PHE A 45 6.13 -14.83 6.08
C PHE A 45 4.65 -14.53 5.94
N ALA A 46 4.29 -13.94 4.80
CA ALA A 46 2.92 -13.69 4.40
C ALA A 46 2.68 -14.26 2.99
N VAL A 47 1.51 -14.84 2.78
CA VAL A 47 1.03 -15.23 1.44
C VAL A 47 -0.11 -14.28 1.07
N ASN A 48 0.08 -13.52 0.00
CA ASN A 48 -0.90 -12.57 -0.50
C ASN A 48 -1.76 -13.24 -1.57
N LEU A 49 -3.05 -13.50 -1.25
CA LEU A 49 -4.01 -14.17 -2.14
C LEU A 49 -5.01 -13.18 -2.78
N CYS A 50 -4.75 -11.88 -2.71
CA CYS A 50 -5.60 -10.87 -3.30
C CYS A 50 -5.64 -10.99 -4.83
N ASN A 51 -6.83 -11.15 -5.40
CA ASN A 51 -7.05 -11.13 -6.85
C ASN A 51 -7.16 -9.70 -7.41
N ASP A 52 -7.56 -8.75 -6.56
CA ASP A 52 -7.59 -7.34 -6.90
C ASP A 52 -6.17 -6.76 -6.85
N ARG A 53 -5.74 -6.11 -7.94
CA ARG A 53 -4.37 -5.62 -8.11
C ARG A 53 -4.03 -4.48 -7.14
N TYR A 54 -5.01 -3.64 -6.80
CA TYR A 54 -4.81 -2.57 -5.85
C TYR A 54 -4.61 -3.14 -4.45
N TRP A 55 -5.50 -4.04 -4.00
CA TRP A 55 -5.38 -4.67 -2.69
C TRP A 55 -4.14 -5.57 -2.57
N PHE A 56 -3.78 -6.27 -3.65
CA PHE A 56 -2.51 -6.99 -3.72
C PHE A 56 -1.32 -6.06 -3.44
N THR A 57 -1.29 -4.89 -4.10
CA THR A 57 -0.19 -3.92 -3.96
C THR A 57 -0.15 -3.32 -2.55
N VAL A 58 -1.30 -3.00 -1.96
CA VAL A 58 -1.40 -2.52 -0.57
C VAL A 58 -0.85 -3.56 0.41
N ALA A 59 -1.30 -4.81 0.30
CA ALA A 59 -0.84 -5.88 1.19
C ALA A 59 0.64 -6.23 1.01
N PHE A 60 1.14 -6.19 -0.22
CA PHE A 60 2.56 -6.35 -0.51
C PHE A 60 3.41 -5.24 0.15
N ALA A 61 3.02 -3.98 -0.03
CA ALA A 61 3.73 -2.85 0.58
C ALA A 61 3.64 -2.88 2.11
N ALA A 62 2.47 -3.22 2.67
CA ALA A 62 2.28 -3.32 4.12
C ALA A 62 3.17 -4.38 4.77
N ALA A 63 3.47 -5.48 4.07
CA ALA A 63 4.37 -6.53 4.56
C ALA A 63 5.86 -6.14 4.54
N LEU A 64 6.22 -5.01 3.92
CA LEU A 64 7.59 -4.50 3.83
C LEU A 64 7.88 -3.37 4.84
N VAL A 65 6.85 -2.88 5.55
CA VAL A 65 6.92 -1.80 6.54
C VAL A 65 6.99 -2.38 7.93
#